data_AF-A0A2R6NVY0-F1
#
_entry.id   AF-A0A2R6NVY0-F1
#
_cell.length_a   1.000
_cell.length_b   1.000
_cell.length_c   1.000
_cell.angle_alpha   90.00
_cell.angle_beta   90.00
_cell.angle_gamma   90.00
#
_symmetry.space_group_name_H-M   'P 1'
#
loop_
_entity.id
_entity.type
_entity.pdbx_description
1 polymer ?
#
loop_
_entity_poly.entity_id
_entity_poly.type
_entity_poly.pdbx_seq_one_letter_code
_entity_poly.pdbx_strand_id
1 'polypeptide(L)'
;MPYGDRWRKMRRATHDNLNIREAQIYKPMQEEEASRLLSYFLRDPDDWEQHFRRTAASTAMGAIYGRPLVDSSTDAMVAHINELVHTLTRSATPGAHLVEVFPSMLYIPECFAKWKRDGKKLHKYWSTVLHDFTMEVQHKAQSGKSLPCLVANLLENSDKYDMSRHEIAWLAGMLVFAGSETVTTFLNF
;
A
#
# COMPACT_ATOMS: atom_id res chain seq x y z
N MET A 1 8.16 2.33 13.65
CA MET A 1 9.44 1.57 13.72
C MET A 1 10.51 2.52 14.24
N PRO A 2 11.28 2.17 15.29
CA PRO A 2 12.36 3.02 15.78
C PRO A 2 13.49 3.12 14.74
N TYR A 3 14.29 4.18 14.81
CA TYR A 3 15.47 4.33 13.95
C TYR A 3 16.46 3.18 14.21
N GLY A 4 16.97 2.58 13.14
CA GLY A 4 17.85 1.42 13.21
C GLY A 4 18.06 0.79 11.84
N ASP A 5 18.74 -0.36 11.79
CA ASP A 5 19.12 -1.02 10.54
C ASP A 5 17.92 -1.36 9.66
N ARG A 6 16.84 -1.88 10.26
CA ARG A 6 15.60 -2.19 9.55
C ARG A 6 14.99 -0.95 8.90
N TRP A 7 14.96 0.17 9.61
CA TRP A 7 14.46 1.44 9.05
C TRP A 7 15.35 1.92 7.91
N ARG A 8 16.68 1.91 8.08
CA ARG A 8 17.64 2.32 7.05
C ARG A 8 17.51 1.47 5.78
N LYS A 9 17.32 0.17 5.94
CA LYS A 9 17.10 -0.80 4.86
C LYS A 9 15.82 -0.51 4.07
N MET A 10 14.68 -0.39 4.77
CA MET A 10 13.40 -0.04 4.14
C MET A 10 13.45 1.33 3.43
N ARG A 11 14.10 2.32 4.05
CA ARG A 11 14.27 3.65 3.47
C ARG A 11 15.11 3.62 2.20
N ARG A 12 16.23 2.87 2.20
CA ARG A 12 17.08 2.67 1.02
C ARG A 12 16.31 1.98 -0.10
N ALA A 13 15.65 0.86 0.19
CA ALA A 13 14.83 0.14 -0.78
C ALA A 13 13.76 1.05 -1.43
N THR A 14 13.06 1.85 -0.63
CA THR A 14 12.07 2.81 -1.13
C THR A 14 12.70 3.90 -1.99
N HIS A 15 13.78 4.52 -1.50
CA HIS A 15 14.40 5.65 -2.19
C HIS A 15 15.06 5.23 -3.50
N ASP A 16 15.71 4.07 -3.52
CA ASP A 16 16.31 3.52 -4.74
C ASP A 16 15.27 3.29 -5.84
N ASN A 17 14.02 2.96 -5.50
CA ASN A 17 12.95 2.64 -6.45
C ASN A 17 12.01 3.81 -6.77
N LEU A 18 11.89 4.80 -5.87
CA LEU A 18 10.94 5.91 -5.98
C LEU A 18 11.63 7.29 -5.96
N ASN A 19 12.94 7.36 -6.24
CA ASN A 19 13.59 8.65 -6.43
C ASN A 19 13.13 9.32 -7.74
N ILE A 20 13.50 10.59 -7.92
CA ILE A 20 13.07 11.43 -9.05
C ILE A 20 13.37 10.79 -10.42
N ARG A 21 14.48 10.06 -10.53
CA ARG A 21 14.90 9.39 -11.78
C ARG A 21 14.09 8.13 -12.02
N GLU A 22 14.01 7.23 -11.04
CA GLU A 22 13.26 5.99 -11.19
C GLU A 22 11.76 6.25 -11.33
N ALA A 23 11.24 7.29 -10.68
CA ALA A 23 9.82 7.66 -10.78
C ALA A 23 9.37 7.99 -12.22
N GLN A 24 10.31 8.32 -13.13
CA GLN A 24 9.98 8.57 -14.53
C GLN A 24 9.39 7.35 -15.24
N ILE A 25 9.69 6.13 -14.79
CA ILE A 25 9.13 4.91 -15.39
C ILE A 25 7.61 4.80 -15.19
N TYR A 26 7.07 5.49 -14.16
CA TYR A 26 5.65 5.48 -13.84
C TYR A 26 4.88 6.62 -14.53
N LYS A 27 5.57 7.56 -15.20
CA LYS A 27 4.93 8.72 -15.84
C LYS A 27 3.89 8.34 -16.89
N PRO A 28 4.14 7.38 -17.82
CA PRO A 28 3.13 6.99 -18.80
C PRO A 28 1.85 6.44 -18.14
N MET A 29 2.02 5.67 -17.06
CA MET A 29 0.91 5.11 -16.29
C MET A 29 0.10 6.22 -15.58
N GLN A 30 0.78 7.23 -15.03
CA GLN A 30 0.12 8.39 -14.41
C GLN A 30 -0.66 9.23 -15.44
N GLU A 31 -0.11 9.43 -16.63
CA GLU A 31 -0.78 10.14 -17.73
C GLU A 31 -2.04 9.38 -18.21
N GLU A 32 -1.98 8.05 -18.27
CA GLU A 32 -3.12 7.20 -18.59
C GLU A 32 -4.20 7.28 -17.49
N GLU A 33 -3.84 7.18 -16.22
CA GLU A 33 -4.79 7.34 -15.10
C GLU A 33 -5.42 8.74 -15.06
N ALA A 34 -4.66 9.79 -15.35
CA ALA A 34 -5.20 11.15 -15.46
C ALA A 34 -6.23 11.25 -16.60
N SER A 35 -5.95 10.66 -17.75
CA SER A 35 -6.87 10.63 -18.90
C SER A 35 -8.15 9.85 -18.57
N ARG A 36 -8.01 8.71 -17.89
CA ARG A 36 -9.14 7.90 -17.40
C ARG A 36 -9.96 8.69 -16.39
N LEU A 37 -9.34 9.31 -15.40
CA LEU A 37 -10.00 10.15 -14.40
C LEU A 37 -10.87 11.23 -15.05
N LEU A 38 -10.34 11.97 -16.02
CA LEU A 38 -11.11 12.96 -16.78
C LEU A 38 -12.31 12.34 -17.51
N SER A 39 -12.14 11.16 -18.12
CA SER A 39 -13.24 10.43 -18.78
C SER A 39 -14.35 10.05 -17.79
N TYR A 40 -14.01 9.65 -16.57
CA TYR A 40 -14.99 9.34 -15.53
C TYR A 40 -15.72 10.59 -15.05
N PHE A 41 -15.00 11.70 -14.84
CA PHE A 41 -15.62 12.99 -14.52
C PHE A 41 -16.63 13.47 -15.57
N LEU A 42 -16.34 13.26 -16.86
CA LEU A 42 -17.25 13.63 -17.93
C LEU A 42 -18.52 12.77 -17.96
N ARG A 43 -18.48 11.56 -17.40
CA ARG A 43 -19.61 10.62 -17.38
C ARG A 43 -20.45 10.76 -16.12
N ASP A 44 -19.80 10.91 -14.98
CA ASP A 44 -20.42 10.97 -13.66
C ASP A 44 -19.62 11.92 -12.74
N PRO A 45 -19.88 13.24 -12.84
CA PRO A 45 -19.17 14.23 -12.05
C PRO A 45 -19.54 14.20 -10.56
N ASP A 46 -20.68 13.62 -10.19
CA ASP A 46 -21.18 13.64 -8.82
C ASP A 46 -20.42 12.66 -7.91
N ASP A 47 -19.87 11.57 -8.48
CA ASP A 47 -19.08 10.55 -7.75
C ASP A 47 -17.56 10.82 -7.76
N TRP A 48 -17.19 12.09 -7.74
CA TRP A 48 -15.80 12.56 -7.83
C TRP A 48 -14.85 11.94 -6.78
N GLU A 49 -15.32 11.78 -5.54
CA GLU A 49 -14.52 11.19 -4.46
C GLU A 49 -14.15 9.74 -4.77
N GLN A 50 -15.08 8.98 -5.34
CA GLN A 50 -14.82 7.60 -5.74
C GLN A 50 -13.87 7.53 -6.92
N HIS A 51 -13.97 8.45 -7.88
CA HIS A 51 -13.04 8.54 -9.00
C HIS A 51 -11.61 8.82 -8.52
N PHE A 52 -11.44 9.73 -7.56
CA PHE A 52 -10.13 10.00 -6.96
C PHE A 52 -9.59 8.82 -6.17
N ARG A 53 -10.42 8.16 -5.33
CA ARG A 53 -10.03 6.94 -4.61
C ARG A 53 -9.58 5.84 -5.57
N ARG A 54 -10.32 5.61 -6.67
CA ARG A 54 -9.95 4.62 -7.69
C ARG A 54 -8.63 4.98 -8.34
N THR A 55 -8.47 6.22 -8.80
CA THR A 55 -7.23 6.66 -9.47
C THR A 55 -6.02 6.56 -8.55
N ALA A 56 -6.14 6.96 -7.28
CA ALA A 56 -5.06 6.85 -6.31
C ALA A 56 -4.67 5.38 -6.05
N ALA A 57 -5.66 4.52 -5.81
CA ALA A 57 -5.43 3.08 -5.59
C ALA A 57 -4.84 2.40 -6.83
N SER A 58 -5.38 2.66 -8.03
CA SER A 58 -4.90 2.11 -9.30
C SER A 58 -3.45 2.52 -9.58
N THR A 59 -3.13 3.81 -9.39
CA THR A 59 -1.77 4.34 -9.55
C THR A 59 -0.79 3.68 -8.58
N ALA A 60 -1.14 3.60 -7.29
CA ALA A 60 -0.29 2.99 -6.28
C ALA A 60 -0.02 1.50 -6.57
N MET A 61 -1.06 0.76 -6.98
CA MET A 61 -0.96 -0.66 -7.33
C MET A 61 -0.15 -0.91 -8.59
N GLY A 62 -0.33 -0.08 -9.62
CA GLY A 62 0.45 -0.15 -10.84
C GLY A 62 1.95 0.07 -10.55
N ALA A 63 2.29 1.12 -9.79
CA ALA A 63 3.69 1.42 -9.45
C ALA A 63 4.32 0.34 -8.54
N ILE A 64 3.59 -0.12 -7.53
CA ILE A 64 4.16 -0.99 -6.48
C ILE A 64 4.14 -2.45 -6.87
N TYR A 65 3.00 -2.94 -7.38
CA TYR A 65 2.79 -4.35 -7.72
C TYR A 65 2.78 -4.64 -9.23
N GLY A 66 2.90 -3.64 -10.10
CA GLY A 66 2.99 -3.87 -11.55
C GLY A 66 1.72 -4.47 -12.12
N ARG A 67 0.57 -4.03 -11.59
CA ARG A 67 -0.73 -4.49 -12.05
C ARG A 67 -1.29 -3.59 -13.14
N PRO A 68 -2.08 -4.13 -14.07
CA PRO A 68 -2.83 -3.32 -15.02
C PRO A 68 -3.71 -2.31 -14.30
N LEU A 69 -3.93 -1.17 -14.94
CA LEU A 69 -4.82 -0.14 -14.45
C LEU A 69 -6.25 -0.67 -14.31
N VAL A 70 -6.91 -0.24 -13.25
CA VAL A 70 -8.24 -0.72 -12.89
C VAL A 70 -9.31 0.17 -13.53
N ASP A 71 -10.20 -0.44 -14.30
CA ASP A 71 -11.31 0.28 -14.96
C ASP A 71 -12.51 0.47 -14.03
N SER A 72 -12.71 -0.39 -13.02
CA SER A 72 -13.89 -0.31 -12.14
C SER A 72 -13.53 0.05 -10.70
N SER A 73 -14.27 0.99 -10.11
CA SER A 73 -14.24 1.21 -8.66
C SER A 73 -14.70 -0.03 -7.86
N THR A 74 -15.44 -0.94 -8.51
CA THR A 74 -15.92 -2.20 -7.93
C THR A 74 -14.96 -3.37 -8.09
N ASP A 75 -13.77 -3.14 -8.66
CA ASP A 75 -12.74 -4.19 -8.70
C ASP A 75 -12.44 -4.65 -7.26
N ALA A 76 -12.49 -5.97 -7.05
CA ALA A 76 -12.23 -6.59 -5.75
C ALA A 76 -10.90 -6.12 -5.15
N MET A 77 -9.92 -5.76 -5.97
CA MET A 77 -8.65 -5.24 -5.51
C MET A 77 -8.72 -3.82 -4.98
N VAL A 78 -9.44 -2.93 -5.66
CA VAL A 78 -9.70 -1.56 -5.17
C VAL A 78 -10.46 -1.63 -3.85
N ALA A 79 -11.41 -2.57 -3.72
CA ALA A 79 -12.09 -2.84 -2.46
C ALA A 79 -11.11 -3.29 -1.34
N HIS A 80 -10.19 -4.22 -1.61
CA HIS A 80 -9.18 -4.65 -0.62
C HIS A 80 -8.26 -3.50 -0.19
N ILE A 81 -7.85 -2.62 -1.12
CA ILE A 81 -6.99 -1.48 -0.78
C ILE A 81 -7.75 -0.43 0.00
N ASN A 82 -9.00 -0.14 -0.39
CA ASN A 82 -9.85 0.77 0.35
C ASN A 82 -10.13 0.24 1.75
N GLU A 83 -10.30 -1.07 1.93
CA GLU A 83 -10.42 -1.71 3.23
C GLU A 83 -9.12 -1.62 4.03
N LEU A 84 -7.96 -1.82 3.40
CA LEU A 84 -6.64 -1.63 4.02
C LEU A 84 -6.50 -0.20 4.53
N VAL A 85 -6.76 0.78 3.66
CA VAL A 85 -6.70 2.21 3.99
C VAL A 85 -7.64 2.52 5.13
N HIS A 86 -8.93 2.20 5.00
CA HIS A 86 -9.91 2.45 6.04
C HIS A 86 -9.52 1.82 7.39
N THR A 87 -9.00 0.59 7.38
CA THR A 87 -8.64 -0.10 8.61
C THR A 87 -7.38 0.47 9.26
N LEU A 88 -6.37 0.84 8.47
CA LEU A 88 -5.15 1.45 8.96
C LEU A 88 -5.40 2.88 9.45
N THR A 89 -6.13 3.69 8.70
CA THR A 89 -6.53 5.06 9.11
C THR A 89 -7.30 5.05 10.42
N ARG A 90 -8.27 4.13 10.58
CA ARG A 90 -9.01 3.96 11.84
C ARG A 90 -8.11 3.51 12.98
N SER A 91 -7.15 2.63 12.72
CA SER A 91 -6.20 2.14 13.73
C SER A 91 -5.17 3.20 14.13
N ALA A 92 -4.82 4.10 13.21
CA ALA A 92 -3.86 5.18 13.42
C ALA A 92 -4.50 6.48 13.93
N THR A 93 -5.83 6.51 14.09
CA THR A 93 -6.55 7.68 14.58
C THR A 93 -6.08 8.02 16.00
N PRO A 94 -5.53 9.22 16.26
CA PRO A 94 -5.05 9.59 17.58
C PRO A 94 -6.15 9.48 18.63
N GLY A 95 -5.86 8.82 19.76
CA GLY A 95 -6.83 8.65 20.84
C GLY A 95 -7.84 7.53 20.60
N ALA A 96 -7.74 6.78 19.50
CA ALA A 96 -8.56 5.60 19.26
C ALA A 96 -8.31 4.49 20.30
N HIS A 97 -7.13 4.49 20.95
CA HIS A 97 -6.76 3.48 21.92
C HIS A 97 -6.28 4.10 23.23
N LEU A 98 -6.91 3.75 24.35
CA LEU A 98 -6.52 4.22 25.69
C LEU A 98 -5.07 3.89 26.06
N VAL A 99 -4.48 2.87 25.43
CA VAL A 99 -3.06 2.50 25.60
C VAL A 99 -2.09 3.60 25.15
N GLU A 100 -2.51 4.50 24.26
CA GLU A 100 -1.72 5.64 23.81
C GLU A 100 -1.64 6.72 24.91
N VAL A 101 -2.69 6.85 25.73
CA VAL A 101 -2.78 7.82 26.83
C VAL A 101 -2.19 7.25 28.11
N PHE A 102 -2.42 5.96 28.37
CA PHE A 102 -1.99 5.27 29.59
C PHE A 102 -1.03 4.11 29.25
N PRO A 103 0.29 4.36 29.22
CA PRO A 103 1.28 3.33 28.88
C PRO A 103 1.25 2.10 29.79
N SER A 104 0.76 2.24 31.03
CA SER A 104 0.58 1.13 31.98
C SER A 104 -0.35 0.03 31.43
N MET A 105 -1.26 0.35 30.51
CA MET A 105 -2.14 -0.63 29.86
C MET A 105 -1.37 -1.63 28.97
N LEU A 106 -0.12 -1.33 28.59
CA LEU A 106 0.74 -2.27 27.87
C LEU A 106 1.06 -3.54 28.69
N TYR A 107 0.98 -3.49 30.02
CA TYR A 107 1.25 -4.65 30.86
C TYR A 107 0.02 -5.54 31.09
N ILE A 108 -1.17 -5.12 30.64
CA ILE A 108 -2.39 -5.92 30.80
C ILE A 108 -2.28 -7.22 29.98
N PRO A 109 -2.53 -8.40 30.57
CA PRO A 109 -2.51 -9.67 29.85
C PRO A 109 -3.48 -9.69 28.67
N GLU A 110 -3.11 -10.42 27.61
CA GLU A 110 -3.87 -10.44 26.35
C GLU A 110 -5.31 -10.95 26.49
N CYS A 111 -5.57 -11.85 27.45
CA CYS A 111 -6.92 -12.34 27.73
C CYS A 111 -7.89 -11.22 28.10
N PHE A 112 -7.42 -10.19 28.81
CA PHE A 112 -8.21 -9.02 29.20
C PHE A 112 -8.10 -7.86 28.21
N ALA A 113 -7.08 -7.87 27.34
CA ALA A 113 -6.83 -6.81 26.37
C ALA A 113 -7.42 -7.12 24.99
N LYS A 114 -8.70 -6.80 24.78
CA LYS A 114 -9.37 -6.97 23.47
C LYS A 114 -8.60 -6.27 22.32
N TRP A 115 -8.09 -5.06 22.54
CA TRP A 115 -7.33 -4.31 21.53
C TRP A 115 -6.05 -5.03 21.08
N LYS A 116 -5.35 -5.72 21.98
CA LYS A 116 -4.18 -6.54 21.63
C LYS A 116 -4.56 -7.70 20.73
N ARG A 117 -5.66 -8.39 21.07
CA ARG A 117 -6.17 -9.53 20.28
C ARG A 117 -6.64 -9.08 18.91
N ASP A 118 -7.40 -7.99 18.84
CA ASP A 118 -7.91 -7.45 17.58
C ASP A 118 -6.77 -6.95 16.70
N GLY A 119 -5.78 -6.24 17.26
CA GLY A 119 -4.56 -5.83 16.55
C GLY A 119 -3.74 -6.99 16.01
N LYS A 120 -3.57 -8.09 16.78
CA LYS A 120 -2.88 -9.29 16.29
C LYS A 120 -3.64 -10.00 15.17
N LYS A 121 -4.97 -10.09 15.28
CA LYS A 121 -5.81 -10.65 14.21
C LYS A 121 -5.67 -9.83 12.94
N LEU A 122 -5.71 -8.51 13.07
CA LEU A 122 -5.57 -7.58 11.96
C LEU A 122 -4.19 -7.70 11.30
N HIS A 123 -3.12 -7.72 12.10
CA HIS A 123 -1.76 -7.91 11.61
C HIS A 123 -1.59 -9.24 10.88
N LYS A 124 -2.17 -10.33 11.40
CA LYS A 124 -2.12 -11.65 10.77
C LYS A 124 -2.86 -11.64 9.42
N TYR A 125 -4.08 -11.09 9.39
CA TYR A 125 -4.89 -10.99 8.18
C TYR A 125 -4.16 -10.22 7.09
N TRP A 126 -3.71 -9.00 7.37
CA TRP A 126 -3.00 -8.18 6.38
C TRP A 126 -1.63 -8.74 6.01
N SER A 127 -0.94 -9.41 6.93
CA SER A 127 0.31 -10.10 6.57
C SER A 127 0.07 -11.18 5.51
N THR A 128 -1.04 -11.92 5.60
CA THR A 128 -1.41 -12.91 4.58
C THR A 128 -1.72 -12.22 3.25
N VAL A 129 -2.63 -11.22 3.24
CA VAL A 129 -3.03 -10.52 2.01
C VAL A 129 -1.83 -9.87 1.29
N LEU A 130 -0.96 -9.17 2.03
CA LEU A 130 0.21 -8.51 1.45
C LEU A 130 1.24 -9.51 0.92
N HIS A 131 1.34 -10.68 1.58
CA HIS A 131 2.20 -11.76 1.10
C HIS A 131 1.66 -12.35 -0.20
N ASP A 132 0.35 -12.58 -0.28
CA ASP A 132 -0.30 -13.09 -1.49
C ASP A 132 -0.08 -12.15 -2.68
N PHE A 133 -0.24 -10.83 -2.49
CA PHE A 133 0.05 -9.84 -3.54
C PHE A 133 1.52 -9.88 -3.99
N THR A 134 2.45 -10.06 -3.05
CA THR A 134 3.88 -10.17 -3.37
C THR A 134 4.18 -11.46 -4.16
N MET A 135 3.54 -12.57 -3.78
CA MET A 135 3.68 -13.86 -4.47
C MET A 135 3.13 -13.82 -5.89
N GLU A 136 2.01 -13.14 -6.12
CA GLU A 136 1.46 -12.96 -7.47
C GLU A 136 2.42 -12.21 -8.39
N VAL A 137 3.12 -11.19 -7.89
CA VAL A 137 4.18 -10.49 -8.66
C VAL A 137 5.31 -11.44 -8.98
N GLN A 138 5.76 -12.24 -8.00
CA GLN A 138 6.81 -13.22 -8.21
C GLN A 138 6.43 -14.25 -9.28
N HIS A 139 5.20 -14.76 -9.26
CA HIS A 139 4.71 -15.69 -10.28
C HIS A 139 4.64 -15.05 -11.68
N LYS A 140 4.20 -13.79 -11.77
CA LYS A 140 4.19 -13.04 -13.04
C LYS A 140 5.60 -12.82 -13.59
N ALA A 141 6.56 -12.48 -12.72
CA ALA A 141 7.97 -12.33 -13.10
C ALA A 141 8.54 -13.64 -13.67
N GLN A 142 8.28 -14.77 -13.02
CA GLN A 142 8.71 -16.08 -13.52
C GLN A 142 8.08 -16.46 -14.87
N SER A 143 6.87 -16.00 -15.15
CA SER A 143 6.17 -16.25 -16.43
C SER A 143 6.57 -15.30 -17.57
N GLY A 144 7.47 -14.35 -17.33
CA GLY A 144 7.88 -13.34 -18.33
C GLY A 144 6.81 -12.29 -18.64
N LYS A 145 5.77 -12.18 -17.80
CA LYS A 145 4.63 -11.25 -17.97
C LYS A 145 4.61 -10.12 -16.93
N SER A 146 5.73 -9.84 -16.26
CA SER A 146 5.77 -8.79 -15.24
C SER A 146 5.93 -7.42 -15.87
N LEU A 147 5.08 -6.48 -15.47
CA LEU A 147 5.34 -5.07 -15.67
C LEU A 147 6.47 -4.62 -14.73
N PRO A 148 7.25 -3.58 -15.10
CA PRO A 148 8.21 -2.97 -14.19
C PRO A 148 7.49 -2.41 -12.97
N CYS A 149 7.85 -2.88 -11.77
CA CYS A 149 7.27 -2.41 -10.52
C CYS A 149 8.24 -2.54 -9.35
N LEU A 150 7.95 -1.82 -8.28
CA LEU A 150 8.80 -1.79 -7.09
C LEU A 150 9.00 -3.19 -6.50
N VAL A 151 7.93 -3.99 -6.37
CA VAL A 151 8.02 -5.34 -5.79
C VAL A 151 8.86 -6.27 -6.68
N ALA A 152 8.73 -6.21 -8.00
CA ALA A 152 9.55 -7.01 -8.90
C ALA A 152 11.05 -6.68 -8.72
N ASN A 153 11.39 -5.39 -8.70
CA ASN A 153 12.77 -4.94 -8.49
C ASN A 153 13.32 -5.39 -7.12
N LEU A 154 12.53 -5.26 -6.04
CA LEU A 154 12.95 -5.71 -4.71
C LEU A 154 13.13 -7.24 -4.62
N LEU A 155 12.32 -8.01 -5.33
CA LEU A 155 12.45 -9.48 -5.37
C LEU A 155 13.69 -9.89 -6.17
N GLU A 156 13.94 -9.27 -7.32
CA GLU A 156 15.12 -9.51 -8.15
C GLU A 156 16.43 -9.11 -7.44
N ASN A 157 16.40 -8.01 -6.69
CA ASN A 157 17.55 -7.47 -5.97
C ASN A 157 17.49 -7.75 -4.46
N SER A 158 16.85 -8.84 -4.04
CA SER A 158 16.64 -9.15 -2.62
C SER A 158 17.95 -9.26 -1.83
N ASP A 159 19.01 -9.80 -2.44
CA ASP A 159 20.36 -9.88 -1.85
C ASP A 159 21.00 -8.49 -1.63
N LYS A 160 20.78 -7.56 -2.57
CA LYS A 160 21.29 -6.17 -2.48
C LYS A 160 20.66 -5.43 -1.30
N TYR A 161 19.37 -5.66 -1.06
CA TYR A 161 18.63 -4.98 0.00
C TYR A 161 18.66 -5.73 1.33
N ASP A 162 19.10 -6.99 1.35
CA ASP A 162 19.09 -7.87 2.54
C ASP A 162 17.68 -7.93 3.18
N MET A 163 16.63 -7.92 2.35
CA MET A 163 15.24 -7.86 2.84
C MET A 163 14.59 -9.24 2.78
N SER A 164 13.96 -9.64 3.88
CA SER A 164 13.10 -10.81 3.88
C SER A 164 11.83 -10.56 3.04
N ARG A 165 11.23 -11.62 2.50
CA ARG A 165 9.95 -11.52 1.77
C ARG A 165 8.85 -10.86 2.60
N HIS A 166 8.84 -11.11 3.90
CA HIS A 166 7.89 -10.48 4.82
C HIS A 166 8.12 -8.96 4.92
N GLU A 167 9.37 -8.50 4.94
CA GLU A 167 9.69 -7.07 4.94
C GLU A 167 9.35 -6.41 3.61
N ILE A 168 9.57 -7.09 2.48
CA ILE A 168 9.16 -6.60 1.15
C ILE A 168 7.63 -6.45 1.09
N ALA A 169 6.89 -7.47 1.52
CA ALA A 169 5.42 -7.44 1.53
C ALA A 169 4.87 -6.29 2.39
N TRP A 170 5.39 -6.12 3.61
CA TRP A 170 4.99 -5.02 4.48
C TRP A 170 5.42 -3.65 3.95
N LEU A 171 6.60 -3.53 3.35
CA LEU A 171 7.04 -2.28 2.73
C LEU A 171 6.10 -1.89 1.58
N ALA A 172 5.80 -2.82 0.68
CA ALA A 172 4.89 -2.61 -0.43
C ALA A 172 3.48 -2.22 0.05
N GLY A 173 2.92 -2.95 1.02
CA GLY A 173 1.61 -2.64 1.58
C GLY A 173 1.53 -1.25 2.22
N MET A 174 2.56 -0.85 2.98
CA MET A 174 2.62 0.48 3.58
C MET A 174 2.76 1.59 2.54
N LEU A 175 3.48 1.34 1.44
CA LEU A 175 3.58 2.30 0.34
C LEU A 175 2.25 2.44 -0.42
N VAL A 176 1.51 1.35 -0.62
CA VAL A 176 0.16 1.40 -1.23
C VAL A 176 -0.79 2.18 -0.34
N PHE A 177 -0.80 1.88 0.96
CA PHE A 177 -1.59 2.59 1.95
C PHE A 177 -1.32 4.10 1.91
N ALA A 178 -0.05 4.49 2.10
CA ALA A 178 0.34 5.89 2.17
C ALA A 178 0.07 6.62 0.84
N GLY A 179 0.40 5.99 -0.28
CA GLY A 179 0.18 6.57 -1.61
C GLY A 179 -1.30 6.75 -1.93
N SER A 180 -2.15 5.79 -1.57
CA SER A 180 -3.58 5.86 -1.87
C SER A 180 -4.28 6.93 -1.02
N GLU A 181 -4.03 6.96 0.29
CA GLU A 181 -4.69 7.89 1.21
C GLU A 181 -4.29 9.35 0.96
N THR A 182 -2.99 9.62 0.83
CA THR A 182 -2.48 10.98 0.66
C THR A 182 -2.84 11.58 -0.69
N VAL A 183 -2.78 10.78 -1.78
CA VAL A 183 -3.15 11.25 -3.12
C VAL A 183 -4.64 11.51 -3.22
N THR A 184 -5.50 10.62 -2.67
CA THR A 184 -6.94 10.87 -2.61
C THR A 184 -7.24 12.18 -1.89
N THR A 185 -6.61 12.37 -0.72
CA THR A 185 -6.80 13.57 0.09
C THR A 185 -6.35 14.82 -0.66
N PHE A 186 -5.19 14.77 -1.33
CA PHE A 186 -4.66 15.88 -2.11
C PHE A 186 -5.56 16.26 -3.30
N LEU A 187 -6.15 15.28 -3.99
CA LEU A 187 -7.05 15.53 -5.11
C LEU A 187 -8.41 16.09 -4.68
N ASN A 188 -8.81 15.88 -3.42
CA ASN A 188 -10.04 16.42 -2.86
C ASN A 188 -9.95 17.91 -2.45
N PHE A 189 -8.74 18.49 -2.39
CA PHE A 189 -8.50 19.89 -2.01
C PHE A 189 -8.31 20.79 -3.23
#